data_AF-A0AA37KBQ1-F1
#
_entry.id   AF-A0AA37KBQ1-F1
#
_cell.length_a   1.000
_cell.length_b   1.000
_cell.length_c   1.000
_cell.angle_alpha   90.00
_cell.angle_beta   90.00
_cell.angle_gamma   90.00
#
_symmetry.space_group_name_H-M   'P 1'
#
loop_
_entity.id
_entity.type
_entity.pdbx_description
1 polymer ?
#
loop_
_entity_poly.entity_id
_entity_poly.type
_entity_poly.pdbx_seq_one_letter_code
_entity_poly.pdbx_strand_id
1 'polypeptide(L)'
;MLNAQMPERTPGNIAKYKELCRAHIYKDMKGMYREAGGALVFPFLAPGSNQYLDMLWDWDSWLSNIALRQILLENGTEKDKQEALKYEQGCILNSLHYGGMDGWIPIWIERNAPSREEMLKTRNPWKSNMHKPTLAQHAAFIVRNMNGDAEWLRDDFYTLQAFVCKYLNFHRHKATGLFYWETDEAIGVDNDPSTFYRPQGSSGSIFLNALMYRELQAMAYLAGCLNLDDIAVSFEKEAAVLKGKVQEHCWDPRDRFYYSVDLNLLPVEKPDIKGLYPGQLFLHVGQPRDYDCLIQRLSVWSGFMAMWAEIATPEQAKEIVRIHFHDTCSFNAPAGIRTLSPLEKMYNVRASGNPSSWQGPVWINVNYLVFRGLVKYGFTEEARELAEKTILLLGRDYERFGALHEYYLPDNGEPVLNKGFQNWNLLVLNMAAWLDGKPFVTEF
;
A
#
# COMPACT_ATOMS: atom_id res chain seq x y z
N MET A 1 -36.97 2.78 -5.69
CA MET A 1 -35.65 2.95 -6.33
C MET A 1 -35.21 1.58 -6.79
N LEU A 2 -34.96 1.37 -8.08
CA LEU A 2 -34.34 0.13 -8.55
C LEU A 2 -32.97 0.05 -7.87
N ASN A 3 -32.74 -0.96 -7.02
CA ASN A 3 -31.41 -1.24 -6.49
C ASN A 3 -30.51 -1.51 -7.70
N ALA A 4 -29.65 -0.58 -8.07
CA ALA A 4 -28.78 -0.73 -9.21
C ALA A 4 -27.79 -1.87 -8.91
N GLN A 5 -28.03 -3.03 -9.51
CA GLN A 5 -27.17 -4.20 -9.35
C GLN A 5 -25.90 -4.05 -10.19
N MET A 6 -24.84 -4.76 -9.79
CA MET A 6 -23.64 -4.91 -10.61
C MET A 6 -24.00 -5.49 -11.98
N PRO A 7 -23.36 -5.09 -13.09
CA PRO A 7 -23.59 -5.71 -14.38
C PRO A 7 -23.24 -7.19 -14.32
N GLU A 8 -23.97 -8.02 -15.07
CA GLU A 8 -23.66 -9.45 -15.15
C GLU A 8 -22.25 -9.68 -15.73
N ARG A 9 -21.53 -10.66 -15.16
CA ARG A 9 -20.17 -11.05 -15.60
C ARG A 9 -20.23 -11.93 -16.84
N THR A 10 -20.59 -11.33 -17.97
CA THR A 10 -20.63 -11.97 -19.29
C THR A 10 -19.47 -11.48 -20.18
N PRO A 11 -18.97 -12.30 -21.12
CA PRO A 11 -17.91 -11.87 -22.04
C PRO A 11 -18.24 -10.58 -22.81
N GLY A 12 -19.51 -10.39 -23.18
CA GLY A 12 -19.98 -9.18 -23.87
C GLY A 12 -19.89 -7.92 -23.01
N ASN A 13 -20.30 -8.00 -21.74
CA ASN A 13 -20.17 -6.88 -20.81
C ASN A 13 -18.70 -6.57 -20.52
N ILE A 14 -17.87 -7.60 -20.32
CA ILE A 14 -16.43 -7.41 -20.09
C ILE A 14 -15.77 -6.72 -21.28
N ALA A 15 -16.05 -7.15 -22.51
CA ALA A 15 -15.53 -6.51 -23.71
C ALA A 15 -15.98 -5.03 -23.80
N LYS A 16 -17.29 -4.77 -23.64
CA LYS A 16 -17.86 -3.42 -23.65
C LYS A 16 -17.18 -2.50 -22.62
N TYR A 17 -17.06 -2.95 -21.38
CA TYR A 17 -16.57 -2.11 -20.29
C TYR A 17 -15.04 -1.93 -20.33
N LYS A 18 -14.26 -2.87 -20.86
CA LYS A 18 -12.85 -2.64 -21.17
C LYS A 18 -12.66 -1.48 -22.16
N GLU A 19 -13.42 -1.48 -23.26
CA GLU A 19 -13.33 -0.43 -24.26
C GLU A 19 -13.76 0.93 -23.69
N LEU A 20 -14.79 0.95 -22.85
CA LEU A 20 -15.22 2.18 -22.19
C LEU A 20 -14.15 2.72 -21.24
N CYS A 21 -13.55 1.86 -20.40
CA CYS A 21 -12.44 2.25 -19.54
C CYS A 21 -11.28 2.85 -20.35
N ARG A 22 -10.84 2.17 -21.42
CA ARG A 22 -9.77 2.69 -22.29
C ARG A 22 -10.11 4.05 -22.89
N ALA A 23 -11.30 4.20 -23.46
CA ALA A 23 -11.74 5.43 -24.11
C ALA A 23 -11.71 6.64 -23.18
N HIS A 24 -12.15 6.48 -21.93
CA HIS A 24 -12.12 7.55 -20.94
C HIS A 24 -10.70 7.80 -20.39
N ILE A 25 -9.99 6.73 -19.99
CA ILE A 25 -8.68 6.86 -19.34
C ILE A 25 -7.64 7.49 -20.29
N TYR A 26 -7.63 7.12 -21.56
CA TYR A 26 -6.68 7.69 -22.52
C TYR A 26 -6.90 9.17 -22.79
N LYS A 27 -8.16 9.64 -22.68
CA LYS A 27 -8.48 11.06 -22.81
C LYS A 27 -7.96 11.87 -21.62
N ASP A 28 -8.01 11.27 -20.44
CA ASP A 28 -7.75 11.95 -19.17
C ASP A 28 -6.30 11.83 -18.69
N MET A 29 -5.45 11.00 -19.32
CA MET A 29 -4.10 10.68 -18.84
C MET A 29 -3.22 11.90 -18.54
N LYS A 30 -3.38 13.00 -19.28
CA LYS A 30 -2.59 14.22 -19.06
C LYS A 30 -2.95 14.94 -17.77
N GLY A 31 -4.11 14.64 -17.19
CA GLY A 31 -4.59 15.17 -15.92
C GLY A 31 -3.74 14.76 -14.71
N MET A 32 -2.82 13.80 -14.84
CA MET A 32 -1.91 13.40 -13.75
C MET A 32 -0.63 14.25 -13.66
N TYR A 33 -0.25 14.94 -14.74
CA TYR A 33 1.00 15.72 -14.78
C TYR A 33 0.86 17.06 -14.05
N ARG A 34 1.83 17.40 -13.20
CA ARG A 34 1.94 18.69 -12.51
C ARG A 34 3.32 19.28 -12.77
N GLU A 35 3.34 20.53 -13.21
CA GLU A 35 4.58 21.27 -13.40
C GLU A 35 5.24 21.61 -12.07
N ALA A 36 6.56 21.78 -12.10
CA ALA A 36 7.33 22.30 -10.98
C ALA A 36 6.87 23.71 -10.55
N GLY A 37 7.06 24.04 -9.28
CA GLY A 37 6.84 25.37 -8.73
C GLY A 37 6.58 25.34 -7.23
N GLY A 38 6.88 26.44 -6.54
CA GLY A 38 6.77 26.52 -5.08
C GLY A 38 7.71 25.54 -4.38
N ALA A 39 7.19 24.81 -3.40
CA ALA A 39 7.87 23.73 -2.69
C ALA A 39 8.28 22.55 -3.59
N LEU A 40 7.52 22.29 -4.65
CA LEU A 40 7.73 21.13 -5.54
C LEU A 40 8.60 21.56 -6.71
N VAL A 41 9.91 21.56 -6.50
CA VAL A 41 10.91 22.09 -7.45
C VAL A 41 11.11 21.21 -8.69
N PHE A 42 10.62 19.97 -8.67
CA PHE A 42 10.55 19.07 -9.83
C PHE A 42 9.10 18.87 -10.30
N PRO A 43 8.85 18.66 -11.60
CA PRO A 43 7.52 18.25 -12.07
C PRO A 43 7.17 16.87 -11.50
N PHE A 44 5.91 16.59 -11.24
CA PHE A 44 5.51 15.38 -10.52
C PHE A 44 4.14 14.86 -10.97
N LEU A 45 3.81 13.65 -10.54
CA LEU A 45 2.51 13.02 -10.74
C LEU A 45 1.62 13.23 -9.51
N ALA A 46 0.38 13.65 -9.73
CA ALA A 46 -0.64 13.79 -8.70
C ALA A 46 -1.94 13.12 -9.13
N PRO A 47 -2.83 12.73 -8.18
CA PRO A 47 -4.16 12.28 -8.53
C PRO A 47 -4.87 13.34 -9.39
N GLY A 48 -5.46 12.94 -10.51
CA GLY A 48 -6.12 13.86 -11.46
C GLY A 48 -7.48 14.42 -10.99
N SER A 49 -7.80 14.32 -9.69
CA SER A 49 -9.08 14.79 -9.14
C SER A 49 -8.95 16.19 -8.56
N ASN A 50 -10.04 16.96 -8.62
CA ASN A 50 -10.10 18.34 -8.09
C ASN A 50 -9.76 18.48 -6.61
N GLN A 51 -9.83 17.39 -5.82
CA GLN A 51 -9.64 17.42 -4.37
C GLN A 51 -8.20 17.23 -3.94
N TYR A 52 -7.40 16.52 -4.73
CA TYR A 52 -5.98 16.28 -4.47
C TYR A 52 -5.10 17.01 -5.48
N LEU A 53 -5.67 18.02 -6.15
CA LEU A 53 -4.95 18.87 -7.07
C LEU A 53 -3.72 19.41 -6.37
N ASP A 54 -2.57 19.19 -7.01
CA ASP A 54 -1.35 19.93 -6.73
C ASP A 54 -0.63 19.57 -5.42
N MET A 55 -0.86 18.34 -4.95
CA MET A 55 -0.17 17.75 -3.81
C MET A 55 0.51 16.45 -4.24
N LEU A 56 1.79 16.30 -3.89
CA LEU A 56 2.52 15.05 -4.05
C LEU A 56 2.24 14.16 -2.84
N TRP A 57 1.48 13.10 -3.03
CA TRP A 57 1.18 12.09 -2.01
C TRP A 57 2.01 10.83 -2.24
N ASP A 58 2.49 10.24 -1.14
CA ASP A 58 3.43 9.11 -1.13
C ASP A 58 3.01 7.93 -2.04
N TRP A 59 2.10 7.08 -1.57
CA TRP A 59 1.69 5.87 -2.29
C TRP A 59 0.78 6.16 -3.50
N ASP A 60 0.07 7.28 -3.48
CA ASP A 60 -0.77 7.76 -4.58
C ASP A 60 0.05 7.98 -5.85
N SER A 61 1.19 8.66 -5.74
CA SER A 61 2.06 8.93 -6.88
C SER A 61 2.71 7.66 -7.42
N TRP A 62 3.02 6.70 -6.55
CA TRP A 62 3.54 5.38 -6.92
C TRP A 62 2.54 4.57 -7.74
N LEU A 63 1.30 4.42 -7.26
CA LEU A 63 0.25 3.68 -7.96
C LEU A 63 -0.18 4.38 -9.25
N SER A 64 -0.23 5.72 -9.24
CA SER A 64 -0.47 6.52 -10.45
C SER A 64 0.59 6.27 -11.51
N ASN A 65 1.87 6.20 -11.13
CA ASN A 65 2.95 5.93 -12.08
C ASN A 65 2.81 4.54 -12.73
N ILE A 66 2.50 3.51 -11.94
CA ILE A 66 2.27 2.15 -12.47
C ILE A 66 1.16 2.14 -13.53
N ALA A 67 0.04 2.83 -13.24
CA ALA A 67 -1.05 2.96 -14.19
C ALA A 67 -0.66 3.79 -15.42
N LEU A 68 0.06 4.91 -15.25
CA LEU A 68 0.55 5.75 -16.33
C LEU A 68 1.42 4.97 -17.31
N ARG A 69 2.36 4.15 -16.82
CA ARG A 69 3.20 3.31 -17.68
C ARG A 69 2.38 2.29 -18.47
N GLN A 70 1.31 1.75 -17.90
CA GLN A 70 0.39 0.87 -18.66
C GLN A 70 -0.35 1.64 -19.75
N ILE A 71 -0.83 2.85 -19.46
CA ILE A 71 -1.48 3.72 -20.45
C ILE A 71 -0.52 4.01 -21.61
N LEU A 72 0.72 4.39 -21.30
CA LEU A 72 1.76 4.68 -22.28
C LEU A 72 2.20 3.45 -23.06
N LEU A 73 2.13 2.26 -22.47
CA LEU A 73 2.40 1.00 -23.16
C LEU A 73 1.30 0.68 -24.19
N GLU A 74 0.03 0.92 -23.87
CA GLU A 74 -1.09 0.63 -24.78
C GLU A 74 -1.31 1.71 -25.85
N ASN A 75 -1.14 3.00 -25.51
CA ASN A 75 -1.56 4.13 -26.35
C ASN A 75 -0.56 5.31 -26.39
N GLY A 76 0.65 5.17 -25.83
CA GLY A 76 1.66 6.22 -25.81
C GLY A 76 2.69 6.13 -26.94
N THR A 77 3.21 7.27 -27.37
CA THR A 77 4.39 7.35 -28.25
C THR A 77 5.68 7.31 -27.43
N GLU A 78 6.82 7.12 -28.09
CA GLU A 78 8.13 7.23 -27.41
C GLU A 78 8.33 8.63 -26.83
N LYS A 79 7.86 9.68 -27.52
CA LYS A 79 7.91 11.05 -27.00
C LYS A 79 7.11 11.18 -25.69
N ASP A 80 5.93 10.59 -25.60
CA ASP A 80 5.11 10.63 -24.39
C ASP A 80 5.81 9.90 -23.22
N LYS A 81 6.50 8.79 -23.50
CA LYS A 81 7.30 8.06 -22.49
C LYS A 81 8.48 8.88 -21.98
N GLN A 82 9.18 9.60 -22.86
CA GLN A 82 10.28 10.48 -22.49
C GLN A 82 9.81 11.73 -21.73
N GLU A 83 8.62 12.25 -22.05
CA GLU A 83 7.98 13.33 -21.30
C GLU A 83 7.60 12.85 -19.90
N ALA A 84 6.93 11.71 -19.79
CA ALA A 84 6.48 11.12 -18.53
C ALA A 84 7.62 10.92 -17.53
N LEU A 85 8.78 10.44 -18.00
CA LEU A 85 9.93 10.12 -17.16
C LEU A 85 10.33 11.28 -16.22
N LYS A 86 10.22 12.53 -16.68
CA LYS A 86 10.55 13.70 -15.85
C LYS A 86 9.64 13.85 -14.64
N TYR A 87 8.35 13.58 -14.83
CA TYR A 87 7.35 13.63 -13.75
C TYR A 87 7.46 12.41 -12.84
N GLU A 88 7.78 11.24 -13.42
CA GLU A 88 8.03 10.01 -12.67
C GLU A 88 9.21 10.19 -11.70
N GLN A 89 10.35 10.64 -12.22
CA GLN A 89 11.55 10.94 -11.42
C GLN A 89 11.28 12.05 -10.41
N GLY A 90 10.57 13.11 -10.82
CA GLY A 90 10.31 14.24 -9.93
C GLY A 90 9.40 13.92 -8.75
N CYS A 91 8.57 12.87 -8.78
CA CYS A 91 7.93 12.34 -7.57
C CYS A 91 8.97 11.91 -6.52
N ILE A 92 10.02 11.23 -6.96
CA ILE A 92 11.09 10.75 -6.07
C ILE A 92 11.95 11.92 -5.61
N LEU A 93 12.40 12.76 -6.55
CA LEU A 93 13.31 13.87 -6.27
C LEU A 93 12.67 14.92 -5.35
N ASN A 94 11.38 15.24 -5.51
CA ASN A 94 10.69 16.14 -4.57
C ASN A 94 10.62 15.56 -3.14
N SER A 95 10.31 14.26 -2.99
CA SER A 95 10.29 13.60 -1.69
C SER A 95 11.68 13.57 -1.04
N LEU A 96 12.73 13.26 -1.81
CA LEU A 96 14.12 13.27 -1.32
C LEU A 96 14.62 14.68 -1.00
N HIS A 97 14.21 15.69 -1.78
CA HIS A 97 14.52 17.09 -1.54
C HIS A 97 13.96 17.59 -0.19
N TYR A 98 12.77 17.13 0.20
CA TYR A 98 12.18 17.37 1.51
C TYR A 98 12.73 16.46 2.62
N GLY A 99 13.44 15.40 2.25
CA GLY A 99 14.10 14.48 3.15
C GLY A 99 15.32 15.09 3.84
N GLY A 100 15.86 14.34 4.80
CA GLY A 100 17.08 14.71 5.50
C GLY A 100 17.73 13.49 6.15
N MET A 101 18.92 13.66 6.73
CA MET A 101 19.68 12.55 7.32
C MET A 101 19.06 11.98 8.60
N ASP A 102 18.08 12.65 9.21
CA ASP A 102 17.23 12.06 10.24
C ASP A 102 16.22 11.04 9.67
N GLY A 103 16.14 10.91 8.34
CA GLY A 103 15.33 9.97 7.58
C GLY A 103 13.84 10.30 7.50
N TRP A 104 13.38 11.39 8.11
CA TRP A 104 11.96 11.76 8.04
C TRP A 104 11.66 12.47 6.72
N ILE A 105 10.66 11.96 6.00
CA ILE A 105 10.10 12.51 4.76
C ILE A 105 8.58 12.70 4.99
N PRO A 106 8.00 13.85 4.66
CA PRO A 106 6.56 14.07 4.83
C PRO A 106 5.72 13.11 3.96
N ILE A 107 4.52 12.78 4.45
CA ILE A 107 3.56 11.88 3.74
C ILE A 107 3.01 12.54 2.47
N TRP A 108 2.81 13.86 2.51
CA TRP A 108 2.44 14.66 1.35
C TRP A 108 3.19 16.00 1.35
N ILE A 109 3.36 16.55 0.16
CA ILE A 109 3.98 17.86 -0.06
C ILE A 109 3.04 18.68 -0.96
N GLU A 110 2.55 19.80 -0.43
CA GLU A 110 1.70 20.74 -1.16
C GLU A 110 2.58 21.79 -1.87
N ARG A 111 2.10 22.40 -2.97
CA ARG A 111 2.87 23.42 -3.69
C ARG A 111 3.31 24.60 -2.81
N ASN A 112 2.49 24.98 -1.84
CA ASN A 112 2.75 26.05 -0.87
C ASN A 112 3.20 25.51 0.50
N ALA A 113 3.67 24.25 0.56
CA ALA A 113 4.16 23.68 1.80
C ALA A 113 5.28 24.54 2.41
N PRO A 114 5.32 24.67 3.75
CA PRO A 114 6.41 25.35 4.42
C PRO A 114 7.74 24.63 4.15
N SER A 115 8.86 25.30 4.43
CA SER A 115 10.17 24.66 4.35
C SER A 115 10.25 23.47 5.32
N ARG A 116 11.13 22.51 5.03
CA ARG A 116 11.40 21.40 5.94
C ARG A 116 11.74 21.88 7.36
N GLU A 117 12.58 22.92 7.48
CA GLU A 117 12.97 23.49 8.77
C GLU A 117 11.74 23.98 9.56
N GLU A 118 10.79 24.63 8.90
CA GLU A 118 9.55 25.09 9.51
C GLU A 118 8.62 23.94 9.89
N MET A 119 8.51 22.89 9.07
CA MET A 119 7.74 21.68 9.41
C MET A 119 8.27 21.06 10.71
N LEU A 120 9.59 20.95 10.86
CA LEU A 120 10.22 20.32 12.02
C LEU A 120 10.13 21.15 13.31
N LYS A 121 9.72 22.43 13.24
CA LYS A 121 9.42 23.24 14.44
C LYS A 121 8.14 22.79 15.13
N THR A 122 7.21 22.19 14.39
CA THR A 122 5.90 21.76 14.90
C THR A 122 5.68 20.25 14.85
N ARG A 123 6.38 19.53 13.97
CA ARG A 123 6.34 18.07 13.86
C ARG A 123 7.60 17.44 14.43
N ASN A 124 7.45 16.49 15.34
CA ASN A 124 8.56 15.71 15.84
C ASN A 124 8.86 14.54 14.87
N PRO A 125 10.00 14.53 14.17
CA PRO A 125 10.31 13.51 13.17
C PRO A 125 10.50 12.11 13.78
N TRP A 126 10.63 11.99 15.10
CA TRP A 126 10.76 10.71 15.81
C TRP A 126 9.44 10.21 16.41
N LYS A 127 8.41 11.06 16.43
CA LYS A 127 7.09 10.83 17.06
C LYS A 127 5.92 11.10 16.11
N SER A 128 6.18 11.01 14.82
CA SER A 128 5.17 11.14 13.76
C SER A 128 5.38 10.07 12.70
N ASN A 129 4.29 9.73 12.02
CA ASN A 129 4.40 8.97 10.78
C ASN A 129 5.14 9.80 9.70
N MET A 130 5.65 9.09 8.72
CA MET A 130 6.37 9.62 7.57
C MET A 130 5.90 8.91 6.31
N HIS A 131 6.42 9.34 5.15
CA HIS A 131 6.20 8.71 3.85
C HIS A 131 6.15 7.18 3.98
N LYS A 132 5.10 6.55 3.45
CA LYS A 132 4.96 5.09 3.44
C LYS A 132 6.17 4.47 2.76
N PRO A 133 6.57 3.24 3.11
CA PRO A 133 7.71 2.59 2.47
C PRO A 133 7.31 2.09 1.08
N THR A 134 7.18 3.04 0.16
CA THR A 134 6.91 2.87 -1.28
C THR A 134 7.84 3.75 -2.13
N LEU A 135 8.76 4.50 -1.52
CA LEU A 135 9.62 5.47 -2.20
C LEU A 135 10.73 4.76 -2.98
N ALA A 136 11.43 3.82 -2.33
CA ALA A 136 12.41 2.97 -2.98
C ALA A 136 11.74 2.06 -4.01
N GLN A 137 10.55 1.52 -3.73
CA GLN A 137 9.79 0.76 -4.72
C GLN A 137 9.44 1.58 -5.97
N HIS A 138 9.01 2.83 -5.80
CA HIS A 138 8.69 3.71 -6.92
C HIS A 138 9.96 4.08 -7.71
N ALA A 139 11.06 4.41 -7.03
CA ALA A 139 12.35 4.63 -7.66
C ALA A 139 12.84 3.39 -8.43
N ALA A 140 12.78 2.21 -7.83
CA ALA A 140 13.18 0.94 -8.45
C ALA A 140 12.31 0.59 -9.66
N PHE A 141 11.01 0.87 -9.61
CA PHE A 141 10.11 0.74 -10.75
C PHE A 141 10.53 1.63 -11.92
N ILE A 142 10.90 2.89 -11.67
CA ILE A 142 11.41 3.81 -12.69
C ILE A 142 12.72 3.29 -13.28
N VAL A 143 13.68 2.91 -12.42
CA VAL A 143 14.98 2.37 -12.83
C VAL A 143 14.83 1.11 -13.70
N ARG A 144 13.90 0.20 -13.37
CA ARG A 144 13.58 -0.97 -14.23
C ARG A 144 13.09 -0.54 -15.62
N ASN A 145 12.27 0.50 -15.70
CA ASN A 145 11.80 1.07 -16.96
C ASN A 145 12.90 1.82 -17.74
N MET A 146 14.01 2.16 -17.07
CA MET A 146 15.21 2.76 -17.65
C MET A 146 16.33 1.72 -17.88
N ASN A 147 15.99 0.43 -17.96
CA ASN A 147 16.94 -0.67 -18.16
C ASN A 147 18.05 -0.74 -17.09
N GLY A 148 17.74 -0.38 -15.85
CA GLY A 148 18.68 -0.43 -14.72
C GLY A 148 19.49 0.85 -14.52
N ASP A 149 19.27 1.91 -15.29
CA ASP A 149 19.94 3.19 -15.08
C ASP A 149 19.40 3.90 -13.82
N ALA A 150 20.19 3.80 -12.75
CA ALA A 150 19.93 4.44 -11.46
C ALA A 150 20.78 5.69 -11.23
N GLU A 151 21.62 6.13 -12.18
CA GLU A 151 22.61 7.19 -11.94
C GLU A 151 21.97 8.52 -11.53
N TRP A 152 20.76 8.80 -12.01
CA TRP A 152 19.99 9.99 -11.63
C TRP A 152 19.65 10.06 -10.14
N LEU A 153 19.73 8.94 -9.40
CA LEU A 153 19.51 8.87 -7.94
C LEU A 153 20.81 8.98 -7.14
N ARG A 154 21.99 8.90 -7.77
CA ARG A 154 23.25 8.66 -7.05
C ARG A 154 23.51 9.66 -5.93
N ASP A 155 23.28 10.94 -6.18
CA ASP A 155 23.53 12.00 -5.20
C ASP A 155 22.51 11.98 -4.05
N ASP A 156 21.26 11.59 -4.33
CA ASP A 156 20.17 11.55 -3.34
C ASP A 156 19.98 10.17 -2.69
N PHE A 157 20.72 9.14 -3.13
CA PHE A 157 20.56 7.76 -2.68
C PHE A 157 20.78 7.63 -1.16
N TYR A 158 21.68 8.43 -0.59
CA TYR A 158 21.92 8.44 0.86
C TYR A 158 20.73 9.00 1.65
N THR A 159 19.95 9.92 1.07
CA THR A 159 18.70 10.40 1.67
C THR A 159 17.62 9.32 1.64
N LEU A 160 17.52 8.60 0.53
CA LEU A 160 16.64 7.43 0.43
C LEU A 160 17.05 6.33 1.43
N GLN A 161 18.35 6.09 1.57
CA GLN A 161 18.89 5.16 2.57
C GLN A 161 18.57 5.61 3.99
N ALA A 162 18.76 6.89 4.33
CA ALA A 162 18.42 7.44 5.64
C ALA A 162 16.94 7.24 5.97
N PHE A 163 16.05 7.43 4.99
CA PHE A 163 14.62 7.17 5.13
C PHE A 163 14.31 5.72 5.52
N VAL A 164 14.83 4.73 4.76
CA VAL A 164 14.60 3.31 5.08
C VAL A 164 15.28 2.92 6.40
N CYS A 165 16.48 3.44 6.67
CA CYS A 165 17.19 3.21 7.92
C CYS A 165 16.45 3.80 9.14
N LYS A 166 15.65 4.85 8.97
CA LYS A 166 14.83 5.38 10.07
C LYS A 166 13.77 4.38 10.50
N TYR A 167 13.06 3.75 9.56
CA TYR A 167 12.17 2.64 9.89
C TYR A 167 12.92 1.53 10.64
N LEU A 168 14.07 1.09 10.12
CA LEU A 168 14.86 -0.02 10.70
C LEU A 168 15.33 0.24 12.13
N ASN A 169 15.69 1.48 12.43
CA ASN A 169 16.35 1.85 13.68
C ASN A 169 15.38 2.42 14.72
N PHE A 170 14.26 3.03 14.31
CA PHE A 170 13.39 3.80 15.20
C PHE A 170 11.91 3.39 15.17
N HIS A 171 11.46 2.66 14.15
CA HIS A 171 10.06 2.20 14.04
C HIS A 171 9.97 0.68 13.89
N ARG A 172 10.91 -0.04 14.51
CA ARG A 172 10.99 -1.50 14.56
C ARG A 172 10.90 -1.98 16.00
N HIS A 173 9.91 -2.81 16.28
CA HIS A 173 9.70 -3.38 17.60
C HIS A 173 10.83 -4.35 17.95
N LYS A 174 11.47 -4.15 19.11
CA LYS A 174 12.70 -4.87 19.47
C LYS A 174 12.51 -6.37 19.64
N ALA A 175 11.38 -6.80 20.19
CA ALA A 175 11.15 -8.23 20.47
C ALA A 175 10.76 -9.01 19.21
N THR A 176 9.79 -8.50 18.46
CA THR A 176 9.24 -9.19 17.28
C THR A 176 10.03 -8.91 15.99
N GLY A 177 10.77 -7.79 15.93
CA GLY A 177 11.43 -7.33 14.71
C GLY A 177 10.47 -6.74 13.65
N LEU A 178 9.17 -6.64 13.95
CA LEU A 178 8.18 -6.05 13.06
C LEU A 178 8.21 -4.53 13.12
N PHE A 179 7.84 -3.89 12.02
CA PHE A 179 7.66 -2.45 11.93
C PHE A 179 6.28 -2.02 12.43
N TYR A 180 6.19 -0.81 12.97
CA TYR A 180 4.94 -0.24 13.48
C TYR A 180 4.73 1.20 13.00
N TRP A 181 3.47 1.61 12.94
CA TRP A 181 3.09 3.01 12.79
C TRP A 181 3.30 3.75 14.11
N GLU A 182 3.88 4.95 14.07
CA GLU A 182 4.09 5.76 15.27
C GLU A 182 2.76 6.31 15.78
N THR A 183 1.89 6.76 14.86
CA THR A 183 0.52 7.23 15.15
C THR A 183 -0.48 6.60 14.18
N ASP A 184 -1.77 6.92 14.31
CA ASP A 184 -2.80 6.57 13.33
C ASP A 184 -2.99 7.62 12.22
N GLU A 185 -2.17 8.68 12.19
CA GLU A 185 -2.24 9.74 11.19
C GLU A 185 -1.77 9.23 9.82
N ALA A 186 -2.66 9.31 8.82
CA ALA A 186 -2.35 9.10 7.40
C ALA A 186 -1.61 7.77 7.07
N ILE A 187 -2.00 6.69 7.75
CA ILE A 187 -1.48 5.33 7.55
C ILE A 187 -1.85 4.72 6.18
N GLY A 188 -2.61 5.43 5.34
CA GLY A 188 -3.06 5.03 4.01
C GLY A 188 -4.38 4.26 4.02
N VAL A 189 -4.62 3.52 5.10
CA VAL A 189 -5.88 2.83 5.40
C VAL A 189 -6.55 3.50 6.60
N ASP A 190 -6.90 4.78 6.45
CA ASP A 190 -7.12 5.77 7.52
C ASP A 190 -7.84 5.29 8.78
N ASN A 191 -8.96 4.57 8.65
CA ASN A 191 -9.74 4.08 9.80
C ASN A 191 -9.69 2.55 9.96
N ASP A 192 -8.62 1.90 9.49
CA ASP A 192 -8.33 0.48 9.72
C ASP A 192 -8.23 0.21 11.23
N PRO A 193 -9.10 -0.65 11.80
CA PRO A 193 -9.20 -0.87 13.24
C PRO A 193 -7.96 -1.56 13.85
N SER A 194 -7.05 -2.07 13.04
CA SER A 194 -5.77 -2.61 13.49
C SER A 194 -4.82 -1.53 14.00
N THR A 195 -5.01 -0.27 13.60
CA THR A 195 -4.14 0.86 13.97
C THR A 195 -4.92 2.07 14.48
N PHE A 196 -6.05 2.39 13.84
CA PHE A 196 -6.85 3.57 14.15
C PHE A 196 -7.33 3.58 15.61
N TYR A 197 -7.13 4.69 16.32
CA TYR A 197 -7.48 4.87 17.74
C TYR A 197 -6.84 3.85 18.70
N ARG A 198 -5.74 3.21 18.30
CA ARG A 198 -4.92 2.38 19.19
C ARG A 198 -3.78 3.20 19.80
N PRO A 199 -3.16 2.74 20.91
CA PRO A 199 -1.99 3.40 21.46
C PRO A 199 -0.87 3.57 20.42
N GLN A 200 -0.14 4.68 20.50
CA GLN A 200 0.98 4.97 19.60
C GLN A 200 2.02 3.83 19.61
N GLY A 201 2.55 3.46 18.45
CA GLY A 201 3.54 2.39 18.32
C GLY A 201 3.05 0.98 18.69
N SER A 202 1.73 0.77 18.85
CA SER A 202 1.19 -0.53 19.30
C SER A 202 0.83 -1.51 18.20
N SER A 203 0.83 -1.08 16.93
CA SER A 203 0.35 -1.93 15.83
C SER A 203 1.49 -2.38 14.92
N GLY A 204 1.81 -3.67 14.98
CA GLY A 204 2.62 -4.37 13.99
C GLY A 204 1.77 -4.68 12.77
N SER A 205 1.45 -3.65 11.98
CA SER A 205 0.51 -3.74 10.87
C SER A 205 1.04 -4.64 9.74
N ILE A 206 0.27 -5.64 9.32
CA ILE A 206 0.65 -6.48 8.17
C ILE A 206 0.76 -5.66 6.88
N PHE A 207 -0.06 -4.61 6.74
CA PHE A 207 0.02 -3.64 5.63
C PHE A 207 1.40 -2.97 5.57
N LEU A 208 1.84 -2.37 6.68
CA LEU A 208 3.15 -1.71 6.77
C LEU A 208 4.29 -2.69 6.52
N ASN A 209 4.26 -3.86 7.15
CA ASN A 209 5.35 -4.83 7.08
C ASN A 209 5.47 -5.46 5.68
N ALA A 210 4.35 -5.66 4.96
CA ALA A 210 4.37 -6.11 3.57
C ALA A 210 4.99 -5.06 2.64
N LEU A 211 4.65 -3.77 2.83
CA LEU A 211 5.28 -2.67 2.09
C LEU A 211 6.77 -2.54 2.43
N MET A 212 7.14 -2.58 3.71
CA MET A 212 8.54 -2.54 4.15
C MET A 212 9.36 -3.67 3.53
N TYR A 213 8.82 -4.90 3.44
CA TYR A 213 9.53 -6.00 2.80
C TYR A 213 9.88 -5.69 1.35
N ARG A 214 8.92 -5.19 0.56
CA ARG A 214 9.18 -4.78 -0.82
C ARG A 214 10.10 -3.56 -0.92
N GLU A 215 10.02 -2.63 0.03
CA GLU A 215 10.91 -1.48 0.12
C GLU A 215 12.37 -1.89 0.35
N LEU A 216 12.63 -2.86 1.23
CA LEU A 216 13.97 -3.40 1.46
C LEU A 216 14.52 -4.11 0.21
N GLN A 217 13.67 -4.87 -0.50
CA GLN A 217 14.05 -5.47 -1.78
C GLN A 217 14.38 -4.41 -2.85
N ALA A 218 13.62 -3.31 -2.88
CA ALA A 218 13.85 -2.20 -3.79
C ALA A 218 15.16 -1.47 -3.48
N MET A 219 15.46 -1.25 -2.21
CA MET A 219 16.75 -0.69 -1.78
C MET A 219 17.94 -1.56 -2.21
N ALA A 220 17.82 -2.88 -2.04
CA ALA A 220 18.85 -3.80 -2.50
C ALA A 220 19.09 -3.71 -4.01
N TYR A 221 18.01 -3.71 -4.79
CA TYR A 221 18.08 -3.58 -6.25
C TYR A 221 18.70 -2.26 -6.70
N LEU A 222 18.27 -1.14 -6.13
CA LEU A 222 18.79 0.19 -6.46
C LEU A 222 20.28 0.30 -6.10
N ALA A 223 20.68 -0.20 -4.93
CA ALA A 223 22.08 -0.25 -4.53
C ALA A 223 22.92 -1.06 -5.52
N GLY A 224 22.43 -2.23 -5.96
CA GLY A 224 23.10 -3.04 -6.99
C GLY A 224 23.24 -2.29 -8.32
N CYS A 225 22.20 -1.60 -8.78
CA CYS A 225 22.26 -0.79 -10.00
C CYS A 225 23.27 0.37 -9.89
N LEU A 226 23.52 0.88 -8.68
CA LEU A 226 24.50 1.92 -8.40
C LEU A 226 25.92 1.40 -8.10
N ASN A 227 26.13 0.07 -8.16
CA ASN A 227 27.38 -0.62 -7.78
C ASN A 227 27.76 -0.37 -6.30
N LEU A 228 26.78 -0.40 -5.41
CA LEU A 228 26.93 -0.27 -3.96
C LEU A 228 26.70 -1.63 -3.28
N ASP A 229 27.53 -2.62 -3.62
CA ASP A 229 27.28 -4.04 -3.33
C ASP A 229 27.10 -4.35 -1.83
N ASP A 230 27.92 -3.76 -0.95
CA ASP A 230 27.80 -3.97 0.50
C ASP A 230 26.44 -3.48 1.04
N ILE A 231 25.93 -2.38 0.49
CA ILE A 231 24.62 -1.84 0.84
C ILE A 231 23.51 -2.76 0.31
N ALA A 232 23.66 -3.26 -0.92
CA ALA A 232 22.70 -4.19 -1.52
C ALA A 232 22.55 -5.45 -0.65
N VAL A 233 23.66 -6.10 -0.32
CA VAL A 233 23.69 -7.30 0.54
C VAL A 233 23.10 -7.03 1.92
N SER A 234 23.37 -5.87 2.50
CA SER A 234 22.79 -5.51 3.81
C SER A 234 21.26 -5.43 3.75
N PHE A 235 20.69 -4.80 2.71
CA PHE A 235 19.24 -4.68 2.57
C PHE A 235 18.56 -6.01 2.20
N GLU A 236 19.21 -6.87 1.40
CA GLU A 236 18.72 -8.23 1.13
C GLU A 236 18.59 -9.04 2.42
N LYS A 237 19.59 -8.93 3.31
CA LYS A 237 19.58 -9.59 4.62
C LYS A 237 18.44 -9.07 5.50
N GLU A 238 18.26 -7.76 5.59
CA GLU A 238 17.14 -7.17 6.36
C GLU A 238 15.77 -7.61 5.79
N ALA A 239 15.62 -7.68 4.46
CA ALA A 239 14.41 -8.18 3.82
C ALA A 239 14.13 -9.65 4.20
N ALA A 240 15.15 -10.52 4.15
CA ALA A 240 15.03 -11.93 4.53
C ALA A 240 14.65 -12.09 6.01
N VAL A 241 15.26 -11.29 6.91
CA VAL A 241 14.91 -11.26 8.34
C VAL A 241 13.45 -10.85 8.52
N LEU A 242 13.02 -9.75 7.90
CA LEU A 242 11.64 -9.27 8.02
C LEU A 242 10.63 -10.30 7.50
N LYS A 243 10.89 -10.95 6.36
CA LYS A 243 10.03 -12.01 5.85
C LYS A 243 9.80 -13.12 6.88
N GLY A 244 10.88 -13.59 7.52
CA GLY A 244 10.80 -14.57 8.60
C GLY A 244 9.96 -14.07 9.78
N LYS A 245 10.13 -12.81 10.19
CA LYS A 245 9.36 -12.21 11.28
C LYS A 245 7.88 -12.04 10.98
N VAL A 246 7.51 -11.68 9.75
CA VAL A 246 6.10 -11.62 9.35
C VAL A 246 5.49 -13.03 9.32
N GLN A 247 6.22 -14.03 8.81
CA GLN A 247 5.75 -15.42 8.83
C GLN A 247 5.59 -15.97 10.26
N GLU A 248 6.48 -15.61 11.18
CA GLU A 248 6.46 -16.05 12.57
C GLU A 248 5.30 -15.44 13.37
N HIS A 249 5.13 -14.12 13.27
CA HIS A 249 4.25 -13.37 14.18
C HIS A 249 2.89 -13.03 13.59
N CYS A 250 2.77 -12.84 12.27
CA CYS A 250 1.53 -12.38 11.63
C CYS A 250 0.68 -13.52 11.06
N TRP A 251 1.24 -14.71 10.85
CA TRP A 251 0.46 -15.87 10.38
C TRP A 251 -0.32 -16.52 11.52
N ASP A 252 -1.64 -16.61 11.39
CA ASP A 252 -2.46 -17.37 12.33
C ASP A 252 -2.74 -18.78 11.80
N PRO A 253 -2.17 -19.84 12.40
CA PRO A 253 -2.43 -21.21 11.97
C PRO A 253 -3.86 -21.68 12.28
N ARG A 254 -4.61 -20.95 13.12
CA ARG A 254 -6.02 -21.24 13.40
C ARG A 254 -6.90 -20.86 12.21
N ASP A 255 -6.80 -19.62 11.76
CA ASP A 255 -7.68 -19.07 10.72
C ASP A 255 -7.07 -19.20 9.31
N ARG A 256 -5.79 -19.60 9.22
CA ARG A 256 -5.03 -19.74 7.97
C ARG A 256 -4.96 -18.43 7.18
N PHE A 257 -4.65 -17.35 7.90
CA PHE A 257 -4.58 -16.00 7.35
C PHE A 257 -3.51 -15.18 8.04
N TYR A 258 -3.07 -14.11 7.38
CA TYR A 258 -2.17 -13.13 7.96
C TYR A 258 -2.94 -11.98 8.60
N TYR A 259 -2.50 -11.55 9.77
CA TYR A 259 -3.10 -10.47 10.54
C TYR A 259 -2.04 -9.47 11.02
N SER A 260 -2.49 -8.26 11.30
CA SER A 260 -1.73 -7.33 12.15
C SER A 260 -1.58 -7.90 13.56
N VAL A 261 -0.57 -7.44 14.29
CA VAL A 261 -0.35 -7.84 15.70
C VAL A 261 -0.36 -6.66 16.64
N ASP A 262 -0.84 -6.88 17.86
CA ASP A 262 -0.75 -5.95 18.97
C ASP A 262 0.60 -6.11 19.67
N LEU A 263 1.34 -5.01 19.72
CA LEU A 263 2.65 -4.86 20.33
C LEU A 263 2.57 -4.21 21.72
N ASN A 264 1.39 -3.78 22.17
CA ASN A 264 1.22 -3.07 23.45
C ASN A 264 1.19 -4.02 24.65
N LEU A 265 2.20 -4.88 24.75
CA LEU A 265 2.40 -5.75 25.90
C LEU A 265 3.33 -5.07 26.90
N LEU A 266 2.99 -5.17 28.18
CA LEU A 266 3.88 -4.73 29.26
C LEU A 266 5.23 -5.47 29.16
N PRO A 267 6.38 -4.79 29.42
CA PRO A 267 7.68 -5.44 29.45
C PRO A 267 7.70 -6.67 30.36
N VAL A 268 8.50 -7.67 29.98
CA VAL A 268 8.78 -8.80 30.88
C VAL A 268 9.83 -8.35 31.89
N GLU A 269 9.37 -7.81 33.02
CA GLU A 269 10.24 -7.50 34.13
C GLU A 269 10.53 -8.78 34.92
N LYS A 270 11.82 -9.13 35.05
CA LYS A 270 12.25 -10.07 36.09
C LYS A 270 12.44 -9.24 37.36
N PRO A 271 11.56 -9.35 38.37
CA PRO A 271 11.80 -8.63 39.62
C PRO A 271 13.14 -9.07 40.21
N ASP A 272 13.88 -8.15 40.85
CA ASP A 272 15.09 -8.49 41.60
C ASP A 272 14.67 -9.22 42.89
N ILE A 273 14.31 -10.50 42.77
CA ILE A 273 13.86 -11.36 43.89
C ILE A 273 15.07 -11.87 44.68
N LYS A 274 15.98 -10.99 45.10
CA LYS A 274 17.14 -11.33 45.94
C LYS A 274 16.78 -11.86 47.33
N GLY A 275 15.51 -11.88 47.68
CA GLY A 275 15.00 -12.62 48.83
C GLY A 275 13.50 -12.63 48.79
N LEU A 276 12.90 -13.82 48.74
CA LEU A 276 11.54 -14.01 49.26
C LEU A 276 11.63 -13.78 50.78
N TYR A 277 11.66 -12.52 51.20
CA TYR A 277 11.76 -12.18 52.61
C TYR A 277 10.52 -12.72 53.32
N PRO A 278 10.68 -13.37 54.49
CA PRO A 278 9.54 -13.81 55.29
C PRO A 278 8.60 -12.63 55.57
N GLY A 279 7.31 -12.80 55.24
CA GLY A 279 6.28 -11.77 55.46
C GLY A 279 5.98 -10.85 54.28
N GLN A 280 6.64 -11.00 53.12
CA GLN A 280 6.30 -10.26 51.89
C GLN A 280 5.61 -11.17 50.87
N LEU A 281 4.40 -10.79 50.43
CA LEU A 281 3.67 -11.47 49.36
C LEU A 281 4.02 -10.84 48.01
N PHE A 282 4.63 -11.62 47.12
CA PHE A 282 4.86 -11.23 45.73
C PHE A 282 3.88 -11.97 44.82
N LEU A 283 3.08 -11.22 44.06
CA LEU A 283 2.14 -11.75 43.06
C LEU A 283 2.72 -11.58 41.66
N HIS A 284 2.42 -12.50 40.75
CA HIS A 284 2.76 -12.41 39.31
C HIS A 284 4.26 -12.38 38.95
N VAL A 285 5.14 -13.02 39.73
CA VAL A 285 6.61 -12.99 39.50
C VAL A 285 7.24 -14.31 39.01
N GLY A 286 6.52 -15.44 39.12
CA GLY A 286 7.07 -16.78 38.87
C GLY A 286 6.84 -17.36 37.48
N GLN A 287 6.02 -16.71 36.65
CA GLN A 287 5.66 -17.19 35.32
C GLN A 287 5.45 -15.98 34.38
N PRO A 288 6.54 -15.39 33.84
CA PRO A 288 6.41 -14.34 32.84
C PRO A 288 5.76 -14.88 31.56
N ARG A 289 5.16 -13.98 30.76
CA ARG A 289 4.75 -14.30 29.39
C ARG A 289 5.94 -14.75 28.55
N ASP A 290 5.71 -15.70 27.66
CA ASP A 290 6.67 -16.29 26.71
C ASP A 290 6.43 -15.85 25.26
N TYR A 291 5.38 -15.08 25.00
CA TYR A 291 5.04 -14.45 23.72
C TYR A 291 5.29 -12.95 23.77
N ASP A 292 5.54 -12.34 22.61
CA ASP A 292 6.01 -10.97 22.41
C ASP A 292 5.04 -10.06 21.64
N CYS A 293 3.95 -10.62 21.11
CA CYS A 293 2.80 -9.89 20.55
C CYS A 293 1.52 -10.72 20.61
N LEU A 294 0.38 -10.13 20.26
CA LEU A 294 -0.91 -10.83 20.13
C LEU A 294 -1.49 -10.63 18.72
N ILE A 295 -1.97 -11.70 18.10
CA ILE A 295 -2.65 -11.63 16.80
C ILE A 295 -3.96 -10.83 16.94
N GLN A 296 -4.10 -9.77 16.14
CA GLN A 296 -5.34 -9.00 16.01
C GLN A 296 -6.20 -9.66 14.93
N ARG A 297 -7.07 -10.59 15.32
CA ARG A 297 -8.01 -11.28 14.42
C ARG A 297 -9.13 -10.36 13.95
N LEU A 298 -8.75 -9.33 13.20
CA LEU A 298 -9.63 -8.41 12.50
C LEU A 298 -9.52 -8.75 11.03
N SER A 299 -10.63 -9.12 10.42
CA SER A 299 -10.71 -9.57 9.02
C SER A 299 -10.60 -8.39 8.07
N VAL A 300 -9.39 -7.83 7.98
CA VAL A 300 -9.01 -6.74 7.07
C VAL A 300 -8.29 -7.29 5.83
N TRP A 301 -8.47 -6.63 4.69
CA TRP A 301 -7.92 -7.08 3.41
C TRP A 301 -6.39 -7.20 3.40
N SER A 302 -5.70 -6.46 4.28
CA SER A 302 -4.24 -6.36 4.26
C SER A 302 -3.54 -7.69 4.56
N GLY A 303 -4.23 -8.70 5.10
CA GLY A 303 -3.71 -10.07 5.17
C GLY A 303 -3.38 -10.68 3.80
N PHE A 304 -4.10 -10.31 2.74
CA PHE A 304 -3.78 -10.72 1.37
C PHE A 304 -2.46 -10.11 0.86
N MET A 305 -1.96 -9.02 1.48
CA MET A 305 -0.69 -8.42 1.06
C MET A 305 0.51 -9.34 1.29
N ALA A 306 0.41 -10.34 2.17
CA ALA A 306 1.44 -11.36 2.30
C ALA A 306 1.63 -12.16 0.99
N MET A 307 0.58 -12.32 0.18
CA MET A 307 0.70 -12.89 -1.16
C MET A 307 1.28 -11.87 -2.14
N TRP A 308 0.77 -10.63 -2.17
CA TRP A 308 1.32 -9.59 -3.04
C TRP A 308 2.83 -9.39 -2.86
N ALA A 309 3.27 -9.35 -1.60
CA ALA A 309 4.66 -9.17 -1.22
C ALA A 309 5.49 -10.46 -1.32
N GLU A 310 4.90 -11.60 -1.68
CA GLU A 310 5.59 -12.91 -1.76
C GLU A 310 6.20 -13.37 -0.42
N ILE A 311 5.57 -12.96 0.69
CA ILE A 311 5.91 -13.37 2.05
C ILE A 311 5.29 -14.73 2.37
N ALA A 312 4.05 -14.97 1.95
CA ALA A 312 3.38 -16.25 2.15
C ALA A 312 4.17 -17.41 1.51
N THR A 313 4.07 -18.60 2.08
CA THR A 313 4.48 -19.81 1.38
C THR A 313 3.41 -20.22 0.35
N PRO A 314 3.74 -21.02 -0.68
CA PRO A 314 2.74 -21.56 -1.61
C PRO A 314 1.57 -22.27 -0.91
N GLU A 315 1.85 -23.00 0.18
CA GLU A 315 0.86 -23.69 0.99
C GLU A 315 -0.07 -22.70 1.70
N GLN A 316 0.50 -21.68 2.37
CA GLN A 316 -0.27 -20.61 3.02
C GLN A 316 -1.13 -19.86 2.01
N ALA A 317 -0.59 -19.51 0.84
CA ALA A 317 -1.33 -18.83 -0.22
C ALA A 317 -2.52 -19.67 -0.71
N LYS A 318 -2.34 -20.99 -0.87
CA LYS A 318 -3.43 -21.90 -1.21
C LYS A 318 -4.52 -21.92 -0.13
N GLU A 319 -4.16 -21.90 1.15
CA GLU A 319 -5.13 -21.82 2.24
C GLU A 319 -5.86 -20.48 2.26
N ILE A 320 -5.14 -19.37 2.09
CA ILE A 320 -5.70 -18.01 2.00
C ILE A 320 -6.75 -17.94 0.89
N VAL A 321 -6.42 -18.41 -0.31
CA VAL A 321 -7.35 -18.38 -1.45
C VAL A 321 -8.56 -19.27 -1.19
N ARG A 322 -8.33 -20.52 -0.77
CA ARG A 322 -9.39 -21.50 -0.53
C ARG A 322 -10.39 -21.06 0.54
N ILE A 323 -9.92 -20.41 1.61
CA ILE A 323 -10.74 -20.07 2.78
C ILE A 323 -11.26 -18.64 2.68
N HIS A 324 -10.39 -17.66 2.39
CA HIS A 324 -10.71 -16.23 2.58
C HIS A 324 -11.08 -15.53 1.27
N PHE A 325 -10.39 -15.82 0.16
CA PHE A 325 -10.77 -15.24 -1.13
C PHE A 325 -12.12 -15.79 -1.61
N HIS A 326 -12.41 -17.08 -1.42
CA HIS A 326 -13.68 -17.67 -1.83
C HIS A 326 -14.84 -17.40 -0.87
N ASP A 327 -14.59 -16.77 0.28
CA ASP A 327 -15.65 -16.44 1.24
C ASP A 327 -16.44 -15.19 0.82
N THR A 328 -17.60 -15.43 0.21
CA THR A 328 -18.53 -14.39 -0.22
C THR A 328 -19.29 -13.72 0.94
N CYS A 329 -19.32 -14.36 2.12
CA CYS A 329 -19.89 -13.78 3.33
C CYS A 329 -18.92 -12.82 4.03
N SER A 330 -17.62 -12.87 3.67
CA SER A 330 -16.57 -12.05 4.23
C SER A 330 -15.98 -11.11 3.16
N PHE A 331 -14.81 -11.42 2.60
CA PHE A 331 -14.06 -10.50 1.75
C PHE A 331 -14.61 -10.35 0.34
N ASN A 332 -15.11 -11.43 -0.27
CA ASN A 332 -15.38 -11.45 -1.71
C ASN A 332 -16.79 -10.94 -2.03
N ALA A 333 -16.88 -9.68 -2.43
CA ALA A 333 -18.13 -9.03 -2.78
C ALA A 333 -18.40 -9.06 -4.30
N PRO A 334 -19.62 -8.74 -4.75
CA PRO A 334 -19.92 -8.52 -6.16
C PRO A 334 -19.02 -7.48 -6.83
N ALA A 335 -18.68 -6.39 -6.13
CA ALA A 335 -17.83 -5.31 -6.66
C ALA A 335 -16.31 -5.55 -6.51
N GLY A 336 -15.88 -6.58 -5.79
CA GLY A 336 -14.45 -6.83 -5.51
C GLY A 336 -14.21 -7.20 -4.06
N ILE A 337 -13.02 -6.87 -3.54
CA ILE A 337 -12.61 -7.22 -2.18
C ILE A 337 -13.02 -6.11 -1.20
N ARG A 338 -13.77 -6.48 -0.16
CA ARG A 338 -14.08 -5.60 0.97
C ARG A 338 -12.80 -5.31 1.75
N THR A 339 -12.57 -4.05 2.12
CA THR A 339 -11.43 -3.69 2.97
C THR A 339 -11.53 -4.28 4.38
N LEU A 340 -12.76 -4.51 4.86
CA LEU A 340 -13.07 -5.15 6.15
C LEU A 340 -14.29 -6.06 5.97
N SER A 341 -14.25 -7.24 6.57
CA SER A 341 -15.36 -8.19 6.54
C SER A 341 -16.64 -7.63 7.19
N PRO A 342 -17.84 -7.89 6.64
CA PRO A 342 -19.12 -7.53 7.25
C PRO A 342 -19.43 -8.32 8.52
N LEU A 343 -18.66 -9.35 8.84
CA LEU A 343 -18.77 -10.10 10.09
C LEU A 343 -18.10 -9.37 11.27
N GLU A 344 -17.34 -8.31 10.99
CA GLU A 344 -16.65 -7.53 12.01
C GLU A 344 -17.56 -6.44 12.58
N LYS A 345 -17.49 -6.23 13.91
CA LYS A 345 -18.36 -5.30 14.62
C LYS A 345 -18.29 -3.85 14.10
N MET A 346 -17.12 -3.44 13.60
CA MET A 346 -16.87 -2.08 13.11
C MET A 346 -17.16 -1.92 11.61
N TYR A 347 -17.71 -2.93 10.92
CA TYR A 347 -18.07 -2.82 9.51
C TYR A 347 -19.02 -1.65 9.27
N ASN A 348 -18.60 -0.73 8.40
CA ASN A 348 -19.32 0.50 8.11
C ASN A 348 -18.99 1.02 6.71
N VAL A 349 -19.98 0.94 5.82
CA VAL A 349 -19.88 1.43 4.43
C VAL A 349 -20.44 2.85 4.24
N ARG A 350 -20.78 3.55 5.33
CA ARG A 350 -21.24 4.94 5.25
C ARG A 350 -20.12 5.81 4.68
N ALA A 351 -20.49 6.72 3.77
CA ALA A 351 -19.59 7.73 3.24
C ALA A 351 -18.98 8.58 4.38
N SER A 352 -17.66 8.74 4.35
CA SER A 352 -16.87 9.57 5.26
C SER A 352 -15.70 10.14 4.45
N GLY A 353 -15.45 11.45 4.54
CA GLY A 353 -14.44 12.12 3.71
C GLY A 353 -13.10 12.37 4.40
N ASN A 354 -13.07 12.47 5.74
CA ASN A 354 -11.83 12.54 6.51
C ASN A 354 -12.11 12.06 7.96
N PRO A 355 -11.68 10.84 8.35
CA PRO A 355 -10.97 9.87 7.50
C PRO A 355 -11.86 9.27 6.41
N SER A 356 -11.25 8.82 5.30
CA SER A 356 -11.96 8.00 4.32
C SER A 356 -12.30 6.63 4.90
N SER A 357 -13.38 5.98 4.43
CA SER A 357 -13.82 4.70 5.01
C SER A 357 -13.11 3.48 4.41
N TRP A 358 -12.29 2.84 5.24
CA TRP A 358 -11.63 1.56 5.07
C TRP A 358 -12.31 0.43 5.87
N GLN A 359 -13.51 0.66 6.38
CA GLN A 359 -14.27 -0.28 7.21
C GLN A 359 -15.28 -1.13 6.42
N GLY A 360 -14.99 -1.46 5.16
CA GLY A 360 -15.86 -2.30 4.34
C GLY A 360 -15.87 -1.98 2.85
N PRO A 361 -15.83 -0.71 2.41
CA PRO A 361 -15.90 -0.38 0.99
C PRO A 361 -14.83 -1.05 0.13
N VAL A 362 -15.07 -1.09 -1.17
CA VAL A 362 -14.13 -1.59 -2.18
C VAL A 362 -13.28 -0.44 -2.70
N TRP A 363 -11.97 -0.65 -2.69
CA TRP A 363 -10.97 0.28 -3.21
C TRP A 363 -10.16 -0.41 -4.33
N ILE A 364 -9.86 0.30 -5.41
CA ILE A 364 -9.27 -0.36 -6.59
C ILE A 364 -7.79 -0.71 -6.39
N ASN A 365 -7.05 0.04 -5.58
CA ASN A 365 -5.72 -0.37 -5.12
C ASN A 365 -5.76 -1.71 -4.37
N VAL A 366 -6.78 -1.97 -3.55
CA VAL A 366 -6.98 -3.28 -2.89
C VAL A 366 -7.26 -4.37 -3.92
N ASN A 367 -8.22 -4.16 -4.82
CA ASN A 367 -8.50 -5.13 -5.88
C ASN A 367 -7.24 -5.43 -6.70
N TYR A 368 -6.46 -4.40 -7.05
CA TYR A 368 -5.22 -4.55 -7.79
C TYR A 368 -4.16 -5.34 -7.01
N LEU A 369 -3.87 -4.98 -5.76
CA LEU A 369 -2.82 -5.65 -4.97
C LEU A 369 -3.18 -7.11 -4.67
N VAL A 370 -4.45 -7.40 -4.35
CA VAL A 370 -4.93 -8.78 -4.19
C VAL A 370 -4.83 -9.55 -5.51
N PHE A 371 -5.26 -8.96 -6.62
CA PHE A 371 -5.09 -9.53 -7.96
C PHE A 371 -3.62 -9.85 -8.27
N ARG A 372 -2.70 -8.93 -7.99
CA ARG A 372 -1.26 -9.15 -8.19
C ARG A 372 -0.74 -10.32 -7.35
N GLY A 373 -1.19 -10.45 -6.10
CA GLY A 373 -0.89 -11.61 -5.26
C GLY A 373 -1.41 -12.92 -5.85
N LEU A 374 -2.64 -12.95 -6.36
CA LEU A 374 -3.22 -14.12 -7.02
C LEU A 374 -2.42 -14.52 -8.26
N VAL A 375 -2.05 -13.55 -9.12
CA VAL A 375 -1.23 -13.78 -10.31
C VAL A 375 0.15 -14.33 -9.96
N LYS A 376 0.84 -13.74 -8.96
CA LYS A 376 2.19 -14.18 -8.53
C LYS A 376 2.22 -15.64 -8.08
N TYR A 377 1.13 -16.15 -7.51
CA TYR A 377 1.02 -17.53 -7.03
C TYR A 377 0.29 -18.47 -8.00
N GLY A 378 -0.07 -18.00 -9.20
CA GLY A 378 -0.68 -18.83 -10.23
C GLY A 378 -2.18 -19.11 -10.08
N PHE A 379 -2.89 -18.39 -9.20
CA PHE A 379 -4.34 -18.48 -9.02
C PHE A 379 -5.09 -17.74 -10.14
N THR A 380 -5.00 -18.30 -11.35
CA THR A 380 -5.40 -17.63 -12.60
C THR A 380 -6.92 -17.37 -12.67
N GLU A 381 -7.74 -18.30 -12.21
CA GLU A 381 -9.21 -18.13 -12.27
C GLU A 381 -9.72 -17.11 -11.25
N GLU A 382 -9.14 -17.09 -10.05
CA GLU A 382 -9.43 -16.09 -9.03
C GLU A 382 -8.96 -14.70 -9.45
N ALA A 383 -7.77 -14.60 -10.06
CA ALA A 383 -7.26 -13.36 -10.64
C ALA A 383 -8.16 -12.86 -11.78
N ARG A 384 -8.63 -13.77 -12.66
CA ARG A 384 -9.61 -13.48 -13.72
C ARG A 384 -10.91 -12.94 -13.13
N GLU A 385 -11.47 -13.60 -12.12
CA GLU A 385 -12.68 -13.13 -11.45
C GLU A 385 -12.52 -11.71 -10.92
N LEU A 386 -11.44 -11.41 -10.20
CA LEU A 386 -11.24 -10.10 -9.59
C LEU A 386 -11.00 -9.00 -10.64
N ALA A 387 -10.26 -9.32 -11.71
CA ALA A 387 -10.08 -8.42 -12.86
C ALA A 387 -11.43 -8.11 -13.53
N GLU A 388 -12.24 -9.13 -13.81
CA GLU A 388 -13.55 -8.97 -14.42
C GLU A 388 -14.49 -8.12 -13.54
N LYS A 389 -14.56 -8.39 -12.23
CA LYS A 389 -15.35 -7.57 -11.29
C LYS A 389 -14.94 -6.09 -11.32
N THR A 390 -13.64 -5.84 -11.32
CA THR A 390 -13.08 -4.48 -11.32
C THR A 390 -13.38 -3.75 -12.63
N ILE A 391 -13.27 -4.43 -13.78
CA ILE A 391 -13.63 -3.88 -15.09
C ILE A 391 -15.11 -3.52 -15.16
N LEU A 392 -16.00 -4.40 -14.68
CA LEU A 392 -17.45 -4.13 -14.66
C LEU A 392 -17.79 -2.95 -13.76
N LEU A 393 -17.16 -2.86 -12.59
CA LEU A 393 -17.37 -1.79 -11.61
C LEU A 393 -17.05 -0.43 -12.22
N LEU A 394 -15.83 -0.26 -12.71
CA LEU A 394 -15.34 1.02 -13.21
C LEU A 394 -15.95 1.38 -14.57
N GLY A 395 -16.16 0.38 -15.43
CA GLY A 395 -16.88 0.58 -16.68
C GLY A 395 -18.30 1.08 -16.45
N ARG A 396 -19.03 0.52 -15.48
CA ARG A 396 -20.37 1.01 -15.14
C ARG A 396 -20.33 2.43 -14.55
N ASP A 397 -19.32 2.77 -13.75
CA ASP A 397 -19.16 4.12 -13.21
C ASP A 397 -18.96 5.14 -14.34
N TYR A 398 -18.06 4.84 -15.29
CA TYR A 398 -17.89 5.66 -16.50
C TYR A 398 -19.19 5.77 -17.30
N GLU A 399 -19.90 4.68 -17.54
CA GLU A 399 -21.15 4.67 -18.30
C GLU A 399 -22.23 5.56 -17.67
N ARG A 400 -22.35 5.54 -16.34
CA ARG A 400 -23.40 6.27 -15.62
C ARG A 400 -23.03 7.72 -15.32
N PHE A 401 -21.76 8.00 -15.03
CA PHE A 401 -21.34 9.27 -14.44
C PHE A 401 -20.27 10.01 -15.24
N GLY A 402 -19.66 9.36 -16.24
CA GLY A 402 -18.61 9.92 -17.10
C GLY A 402 -17.26 10.13 -16.40
N ALA A 403 -17.11 9.66 -15.16
CA ALA A 403 -15.90 9.79 -14.35
C ALA A 403 -15.87 8.67 -13.29
N LEU A 404 -14.71 8.48 -12.65
CA LEU A 404 -14.55 7.52 -11.55
C LEU A 404 -14.66 8.19 -10.19
N HIS A 405 -14.93 7.40 -9.16
CA HIS A 405 -14.99 7.82 -7.76
C HIS A 405 -13.93 7.08 -6.94
N GLU A 406 -13.60 7.58 -5.76
CA GLU A 406 -12.45 7.07 -5.00
C GLU A 406 -12.64 5.62 -4.53
N TYR A 407 -13.84 5.30 -4.04
CA TYR A 407 -14.18 3.96 -3.55
C TYR A 407 -15.67 3.65 -3.72
N TYR A 408 -16.06 2.39 -3.50
CA TYR A 408 -17.35 1.85 -3.93
C TYR A 408 -18.03 1.00 -2.86
N LEU A 409 -19.37 1.00 -2.84
CA LEU A 409 -20.11 0.08 -1.98
C LEU A 409 -19.92 -1.38 -2.45
N PRO A 410 -19.65 -2.35 -1.55
CA PRO A 410 -19.26 -3.70 -1.99
C PRO A 410 -20.35 -4.50 -2.70
N ASP A 411 -21.60 -4.37 -2.26
CA ASP A 411 -22.69 -5.26 -2.67
C ASP A 411 -23.29 -4.88 -4.02
N ASN A 412 -23.31 -3.58 -4.33
CA ASN A 412 -23.95 -3.06 -5.52
C ASN A 412 -23.03 -2.17 -6.36
N GLY A 413 -21.81 -1.86 -5.90
CA GLY A 413 -20.81 -1.04 -6.58
C GLY A 413 -21.18 0.44 -6.73
N GLU A 414 -22.14 0.98 -5.96
CA GLU A 414 -22.43 2.42 -6.04
C GLU A 414 -21.18 3.21 -5.65
N PRO A 415 -20.81 4.24 -6.44
CA PRO A 415 -19.67 5.06 -6.13
C PRO A 415 -19.87 5.87 -4.84
N VAL A 416 -18.77 6.12 -4.13
CA VAL A 416 -18.76 6.89 -2.88
C VAL A 416 -17.71 8.00 -2.96
N LEU A 417 -18.18 9.24 -2.75
CA LEU A 417 -17.38 10.48 -2.68
C LEU A 417 -16.46 10.74 -3.88
N ASN A 418 -15.89 11.93 -3.93
CA ASN A 418 -14.68 12.23 -4.71
C ASN A 418 -14.77 11.89 -6.22
N LYS A 419 -15.85 12.32 -6.87
CA LYS A 419 -16.03 12.18 -8.34
C LYS A 419 -14.87 12.84 -9.09
N GLY A 420 -14.36 12.15 -10.11
CA GLY A 420 -13.19 12.56 -10.89
C GLY A 420 -11.87 11.98 -10.35
N PHE A 421 -11.93 10.95 -9.50
CA PHE A 421 -10.73 10.33 -8.93
C PHE A 421 -9.92 9.56 -9.98
N GLN A 422 -8.78 10.12 -10.38
CA GLN A 422 -7.86 9.58 -11.38
C GLN A 422 -6.51 9.25 -10.71
N ASN A 423 -6.41 8.07 -10.12
CA ASN A 423 -5.18 7.53 -9.51
C ASN A 423 -5.20 5.99 -9.61
N TRP A 424 -5.31 5.26 -8.49
CA TRP A 424 -5.23 3.81 -8.45
C TRP A 424 -6.37 3.13 -9.21
N ASN A 425 -7.46 3.84 -9.47
CA ASN A 425 -8.54 3.34 -10.31
C ASN A 425 -8.07 3.01 -11.73
N LEU A 426 -7.05 3.70 -12.23
CA LEU A 426 -6.51 3.50 -13.57
C LEU A 426 -5.75 2.17 -13.71
N LEU A 427 -5.38 1.52 -12.60
CA LEU A 427 -4.75 0.20 -12.57
C LEU A 427 -5.63 -0.91 -13.17
N VAL A 428 -6.92 -0.63 -13.40
CA VAL A 428 -7.82 -1.53 -14.16
C VAL A 428 -7.28 -1.84 -15.55
N LEU A 429 -6.51 -0.95 -16.17
CA LEU A 429 -5.88 -1.22 -17.46
C LEU A 429 -4.82 -2.32 -17.36
N ASN A 430 -4.06 -2.39 -16.26
CA ASN A 430 -3.10 -3.47 -16.02
C ASN A 430 -3.83 -4.82 -15.91
N MET A 431 -4.96 -4.83 -15.20
CA MET A 431 -5.80 -6.03 -15.07
C MET A 431 -6.43 -6.44 -16.41
N ALA A 432 -6.90 -5.48 -17.21
CA ALA A 432 -7.47 -5.72 -18.53
C ALA A 432 -6.42 -6.25 -19.53
N ALA A 433 -5.20 -5.69 -19.51
CA ALA A 433 -4.09 -6.15 -20.35
C ALA A 433 -3.70 -7.59 -19.99
N TRP A 434 -3.59 -7.91 -18.71
CA TRP A 434 -3.34 -9.28 -18.24
C TRP A 434 -4.44 -10.25 -18.68
N LEU A 435 -5.71 -9.86 -18.53
CA LEU A 435 -6.87 -10.66 -18.93
C LEU A 435 -6.89 -10.95 -20.45
N ASP A 436 -6.39 -10.01 -21.25
CA ASP A 436 -6.26 -10.11 -22.70
C ASP A 436 -5.00 -10.90 -23.14
N GLY A 437 -4.15 -11.35 -22.20
CA GLY A 437 -2.86 -11.99 -22.52
C GLY A 437 -1.85 -11.05 -23.20
N LYS A 438 -2.02 -9.73 -23.02
CA LYS A 438 -1.15 -8.69 -23.58
C LYS A 438 0.01 -8.38 -22.61
N PRO A 439 1.10 -7.75 -23.10
CA PRO A 439 2.09 -7.15 -22.23
C PRO A 439 1.44 -6.19 -21.24
N PHE A 440 1.76 -6.35 -19.96
CA PHE A 440 1.22 -5.51 -18.89
C PHE A 440 2.33 -5.09 -17.93
N VAL A 441 2.20 -3.89 -17.39
CA VAL A 441 3.12 -3.29 -16.44
C VAL A 441 2.79 -3.79 -15.04
N THR A 442 3.83 -4.05 -14.25
CA THR A 442 3.72 -4.42 -12.85
C THR A 442 4.52 -3.45 -12.00
N GLU A 443 4.15 -3.36 -10.73
CA GLU A 443 4.99 -2.80 -9.68
C GLU A 443 6.39 -3.48 -9.63
N PHE A 444 7.35 -2.83 -8.98
CA PHE A 444 8.69 -3.37 -8.75
C PHE A 444 8.64 -4.68 -7.96
#